data_AF-A0A3N5FVM3-F1
#
_entry.id   AF-A0A3N5FVM3-F1
#
_cell.length_a   1.000
_cell.length_b   1.000
_cell.length_c   1.000
_cell.angle_alpha   90.00
_cell.angle_beta   90.00
_cell.angle_gamma   90.00
#
_symmetry.space_group_name_H-M   'P 1'
#
loop_
_entity.id
_entity.type
_entity.pdbx_description
1 polymer ?
#
loop_
_entity_poly.entity_id
_entity_poly.type
_entity_poly.pdbx_seq_one_letter_code
_entity_poly.pdbx_strand_id
1 'polypeptide(L)'
;MFVQRLDPDKLFDAYGIRVQMLYPWKDVVEPPFGAAWAVVAPGQQTKHHAHQEGETFFVASGRGVMRIGDESVEVKAGDVFYQPPFNRHVLENTSESEDLVFLTVWWEDLNLWAGRKEGAQAERPRRVMVTAAPPTPNGDLHIGHLSGPYLAGDIHTRYLRLRDVDAHYIFGSDDNQSYVKTNALRMGLTAPEGADRLAADIQATLRAARIELDEFVRPNASPCHVPIVQEFFRRLYDQGRLEAREEPSPWCETCERYLYEAYIRGRCPHCGSPSGGNCCEDCGRPNDCVDLVDAVCTQCGNPPAQRPFTRLWFPLSRYAGELREYWESVAMSPNLRSLCERVLAAGLPDLAVTHVTDWGIP
;
A
#
# COMPACT_ATOMS: atom_id res chain seq x y z
N MET A 1 -23.26 -10.04 -44.32
CA MET A 1 -23.41 -8.74 -43.64
C MET A 1 -23.49 -9.02 -42.16
N PHE A 2 -22.64 -8.35 -41.40
CA PHE A 2 -22.46 -8.53 -39.97
C PHE A 2 -23.13 -7.35 -39.27
N VAL A 3 -24.16 -7.58 -38.45
CA VAL A 3 -24.94 -6.52 -37.78
C VAL A 3 -25.06 -6.83 -36.30
N GLN A 4 -24.51 -5.95 -35.46
CA GLN A 4 -24.67 -5.99 -34.02
C GLN A 4 -25.49 -4.78 -33.60
N ARG A 5 -26.64 -5.03 -32.96
CA ARG A 5 -27.51 -3.98 -32.45
C ARG A 5 -27.10 -3.67 -31.01
N LEU A 6 -27.36 -2.44 -30.57
CA LEU A 6 -27.42 -2.17 -29.14
C LEU A 6 -28.56 -3.02 -28.57
N ASP A 7 -28.20 -3.87 -27.62
CA ASP A 7 -29.05 -4.91 -27.06
C ASP A 7 -29.06 -4.72 -25.54
N PRO A 8 -30.17 -4.24 -24.95
CA PRO A 8 -30.24 -3.97 -23.51
C PRO A 8 -29.84 -5.16 -22.63
N ASP A 9 -30.05 -6.39 -23.10
CA ASP A 9 -29.74 -7.61 -22.36
C ASP A 9 -28.23 -7.96 -22.37
N LYS A 10 -27.44 -7.29 -23.23
CA LYS A 10 -25.97 -7.46 -23.32
C LYS A 10 -25.20 -6.34 -22.66
N LEU A 11 -25.90 -5.35 -22.10
CA LEU A 11 -25.29 -4.31 -21.30
C LEU A 11 -24.76 -4.90 -19.99
N PHE A 12 -23.54 -4.54 -19.63
CA PHE A 12 -22.97 -4.85 -18.32
C PHE A 12 -22.51 -3.57 -17.63
N ASP A 13 -22.50 -3.58 -16.30
CA ASP A 13 -22.08 -2.43 -15.51
C ASP A 13 -20.55 -2.26 -15.57
N ALA A 14 -20.11 -1.11 -16.07
CA ALA A 14 -18.71 -0.71 -16.11
C ALA A 14 -18.61 0.81 -16.09
N TYR A 15 -17.54 1.34 -15.48
CA TYR A 15 -17.30 2.80 -15.43
C TYR A 15 -18.49 3.60 -14.87
N GLY A 16 -19.26 3.03 -13.95
CA GLY A 16 -20.43 3.68 -13.34
C GLY A 16 -21.68 3.73 -14.24
N ILE A 17 -21.64 3.10 -15.41
CA ILE A 17 -22.70 3.10 -16.41
C ILE A 17 -22.88 1.71 -17.03
N ARG A 18 -23.85 1.58 -17.94
CA ARG A 18 -24.12 0.35 -18.68
C ARG A 18 -23.43 0.38 -20.03
N VAL A 19 -22.69 -0.67 -20.39
CA VAL A 19 -21.82 -0.69 -21.58
C VAL A 19 -22.03 -1.97 -22.40
N GLN A 20 -21.97 -1.86 -23.72
CA GLN A 20 -21.89 -2.99 -24.66
C GLN A 20 -20.73 -2.76 -25.63
N MET A 21 -19.74 -3.66 -25.60
CA MET A 21 -18.61 -3.61 -26.51
C MET A 21 -19.04 -3.85 -27.97
N LEU A 22 -18.47 -3.07 -28.90
CA LEU A 22 -18.66 -3.28 -30.34
C LEU A 22 -17.79 -4.42 -30.88
N TYR A 23 -16.73 -4.79 -30.16
CA TYR A 23 -15.73 -5.79 -30.53
C TYR A 23 -15.48 -6.72 -29.32
N PRO A 24 -14.98 -7.95 -29.53
CA PRO A 24 -14.46 -8.51 -30.78
C PRO A 24 -15.55 -9.08 -31.70
N TRP A 25 -15.40 -8.86 -33.00
CA TRP A 25 -16.07 -9.69 -34.00
C TRP A 25 -15.14 -10.87 -34.28
N LYS A 26 -15.30 -11.93 -33.48
CA LYS A 26 -14.46 -13.13 -33.56
C LYS A 26 -14.36 -13.62 -35.01
N ASP A 27 -13.13 -13.78 -35.49
CA ASP A 27 -12.79 -14.25 -36.84
C ASP A 27 -13.20 -13.32 -38.02
N VAL A 28 -13.54 -12.06 -37.74
CA VAL A 28 -13.94 -11.08 -38.76
C VAL A 28 -12.98 -9.89 -38.83
N VAL A 29 -12.75 -9.20 -37.72
CA VAL A 29 -11.89 -8.00 -37.66
C VAL A 29 -11.43 -7.73 -36.23
N GLU A 30 -10.16 -7.33 -36.10
CA GLU A 30 -9.57 -6.80 -34.88
C GLU A 30 -9.18 -5.33 -35.15
N PRO A 31 -9.98 -4.35 -34.71
CA PRO A 31 -9.70 -2.95 -34.98
C PRO A 31 -8.52 -2.45 -34.14
N PRO A 32 -7.76 -1.45 -34.62
CA PRO A 32 -6.68 -0.82 -33.85
C PRO A 32 -7.19 0.15 -32.77
N PHE A 33 -8.47 0.05 -32.40
CA PHE A 33 -9.15 0.93 -31.45
C PHE A 33 -10.21 0.13 -30.68
N GLY A 34 -10.50 0.55 -29.45
CA GLY A 34 -11.66 0.06 -28.72
C GLY A 34 -12.90 0.88 -29.06
N ALA A 35 -14.07 0.25 -28.97
CA ALA A 35 -15.33 0.94 -29.12
C ALA A 35 -16.45 0.26 -28.33
N ALA A 36 -17.36 1.06 -27.76
CA ALA A 36 -18.50 0.56 -27.02
C ALA A 36 -19.71 1.49 -27.14
N TRP A 37 -20.90 0.89 -27.14
CA TRP A 37 -22.12 1.60 -26.78
C TRP A 37 -22.17 1.79 -25.28
N ALA A 38 -22.55 2.98 -24.84
CA ALA A 38 -22.62 3.35 -23.45
C ALA A 38 -23.96 4.04 -23.16
N VAL A 39 -24.55 3.69 -22.01
CA VAL A 39 -25.85 4.19 -21.57
C VAL A 39 -25.74 4.73 -20.16
N VAL A 40 -25.96 6.04 -20.02
CA VAL A 40 -26.01 6.74 -18.74
C VAL A 40 -27.47 6.92 -18.37
N ALA A 41 -27.90 6.30 -17.26
CA ALA A 41 -29.27 6.43 -16.78
C ALA A 41 -29.57 7.88 -16.30
N PRO A 42 -30.85 8.29 -16.22
CA PRO A 42 -31.24 9.60 -15.70
C PRO A 42 -30.56 9.95 -14.37
N GLY A 43 -29.96 11.13 -14.29
CA GLY A 43 -29.24 11.61 -13.09
C GLY A 43 -27.97 10.84 -12.73
N GLN A 44 -27.52 9.90 -13.57
CA GLN A 44 -26.24 9.20 -13.39
C GLN A 44 -25.12 9.88 -14.19
N GLN A 45 -23.90 9.44 -13.94
CA GLN A 45 -22.72 9.92 -14.63
C GLN A 45 -21.70 8.80 -14.83
N THR A 46 -20.80 8.96 -15.79
CA THR A 46 -19.63 8.10 -15.91
C THR A 46 -18.72 8.25 -14.69
N LYS A 47 -17.90 7.24 -14.41
CA LYS A 47 -16.86 7.31 -13.38
C LYS A 47 -15.92 8.48 -13.70
N HIS A 48 -15.59 9.26 -12.68
CA HIS A 48 -14.62 10.35 -12.84
C HIS A 48 -13.21 9.76 -12.94
N HIS A 49 -12.55 9.89 -14.10
CA HIS A 49 -11.25 9.26 -14.33
C HIS A 49 -10.45 9.97 -15.43
N ALA A 50 -9.20 9.54 -15.60
CA ALA A 50 -8.31 9.96 -16.68
C ALA A 50 -7.52 8.73 -17.15
N HIS A 51 -7.19 8.69 -18.43
CA HIS A 51 -6.43 7.62 -19.07
C HIS A 51 -5.58 8.14 -20.22
N GLN A 52 -4.67 7.30 -20.72
CA GLN A 52 -3.64 7.65 -21.71
C GLN A 52 -4.13 7.61 -23.17
N GLU A 53 -5.25 6.95 -23.42
CA GLU A 53 -5.90 6.88 -24.73
C GLU A 53 -6.54 8.22 -25.07
N GLY A 54 -6.58 8.54 -26.36
CA GLY A 54 -7.51 9.54 -26.86
C GLY A 54 -8.86 8.88 -27.05
N GLU A 55 -9.94 9.58 -26.68
CA GLU A 55 -11.29 9.03 -26.73
C GLU A 55 -12.25 10.02 -27.41
N THR A 56 -13.06 9.52 -28.33
CA THR A 56 -14.10 10.29 -29.00
C THR A 56 -15.46 9.72 -28.66
N PHE A 57 -16.38 10.60 -28.30
CA PHE A 57 -17.72 10.27 -27.90
C PHE A 57 -18.70 10.84 -28.92
N PHE A 58 -19.65 10.02 -29.34
CA PHE A 58 -20.69 10.36 -30.31
C PHE A 58 -22.03 10.22 -29.60
N VAL A 59 -22.67 11.34 -29.26
CA VAL A 59 -23.95 11.31 -28.54
C VAL A 59 -25.04 10.90 -29.52
N ALA A 60 -25.62 9.72 -29.33
CA ALA A 60 -26.64 9.16 -30.20
C ALA A 60 -28.05 9.61 -29.79
N SER A 61 -28.33 9.70 -28.49
CA SER A 61 -29.60 10.19 -27.95
C SER A 61 -29.44 10.73 -26.54
N GLY A 62 -30.40 11.54 -26.08
CA GLY A 62 -30.40 12.16 -24.76
C GLY A 62 -29.61 13.47 -24.71
N ARG A 63 -29.43 13.98 -23.48
CA ARG A 63 -28.67 15.21 -23.19
C ARG A 63 -27.92 15.09 -21.88
N GLY A 64 -26.87 15.87 -21.74
CA GLY A 64 -26.00 15.81 -20.57
C GLY A 64 -25.05 16.98 -20.48
N VAL A 65 -24.10 16.87 -19.56
CA VAL A 65 -22.97 17.78 -19.43
C VAL A 65 -21.69 16.95 -19.47
N MET A 66 -20.81 17.26 -20.43
CA MET A 66 -19.47 16.71 -20.49
C MET A 66 -18.49 17.67 -19.81
N ARG A 67 -17.68 17.16 -18.89
CA ARG A 67 -16.60 17.91 -18.25
C ARG A 67 -15.28 17.27 -18.61
N ILE A 68 -14.32 18.06 -19.10
CA ILE A 68 -12.96 17.61 -19.46
C ILE A 68 -11.98 18.66 -18.92
N GLY A 69 -11.16 18.26 -17.94
CA GLY A 69 -10.30 19.20 -17.21
C GLY A 69 -11.15 20.27 -16.50
N ASP A 70 -10.88 21.53 -16.80
CA ASP A 70 -11.60 22.68 -16.24
C ASP A 70 -12.78 23.15 -17.12
N GLU A 71 -12.98 22.53 -18.28
CA GLU A 71 -14.04 22.88 -19.23
C GLU A 71 -15.29 22.03 -18.99
N SER A 72 -16.46 22.67 -19.16
CA SER A 72 -17.78 22.04 -19.01
C SER A 72 -18.68 22.50 -20.14
N VAL A 73 -19.27 21.55 -20.86
CA VAL A 73 -20.10 21.81 -22.05
C VAL A 73 -21.37 20.96 -22.01
N GLU A 74 -22.52 21.57 -22.30
CA GLU A 74 -23.76 20.83 -22.52
C GLU A 74 -23.68 20.02 -23.83
N VAL A 75 -24.12 18.77 -23.78
CA VAL A 75 -24.11 17.87 -24.94
C VAL A 75 -25.50 17.29 -25.19
N LYS A 76 -25.80 17.01 -26.46
CA LYS A 76 -27.06 16.43 -26.93
C LYS A 76 -26.83 15.52 -28.13
N ALA A 77 -27.88 14.80 -28.51
CA ALA A 77 -27.88 13.95 -29.71
C ALA A 77 -27.31 14.69 -30.94
N GLY A 78 -26.32 14.07 -31.59
CA GLY A 78 -25.60 14.62 -32.75
C GLY A 78 -24.26 15.27 -32.41
N ASP A 79 -23.99 15.58 -31.14
CA ASP A 79 -22.71 16.15 -30.73
C ASP A 79 -21.60 15.08 -30.71
N VAL A 80 -20.39 15.52 -31.06
CA VAL A 80 -19.16 14.73 -31.02
C VAL A 80 -18.10 15.52 -30.28
N PHE A 81 -17.43 14.89 -29.34
CA PHE A 81 -16.34 15.52 -28.60
C PHE A 81 -15.18 14.57 -28.40
N TYR A 82 -13.99 15.16 -28.31
CA TYR A 82 -12.73 14.47 -28.15
C TYR A 82 -12.15 14.77 -26.78
N GLN A 83 -11.88 13.73 -26.00
CA GLN A 83 -11.13 13.81 -24.76
C GLN A 83 -9.64 13.59 -25.08
N PRO A 84 -8.77 14.58 -24.80
CA PRO A 84 -7.33 14.38 -24.96
C PRO A 84 -6.76 13.56 -23.80
N PRO A 85 -5.71 12.75 -24.05
CA PRO A 85 -5.07 11.93 -23.02
C PRO A 85 -4.73 12.68 -21.73
N PHE A 86 -4.90 11.99 -20.60
CA PHE A 86 -4.63 12.42 -19.22
C PHE A 86 -5.52 13.52 -18.65
N ASN A 87 -6.50 14.00 -19.42
CA ASN A 87 -7.50 14.90 -18.86
C ASN A 87 -8.55 14.09 -18.10
N ARG A 88 -8.81 14.51 -16.87
CA ARG A 88 -9.94 14.01 -16.10
C ARG A 88 -11.23 14.37 -16.82
N HIS A 89 -12.13 13.42 -16.95
CA HIS A 89 -13.40 13.65 -17.61
C HIS A 89 -14.56 12.89 -16.97
N VAL A 90 -15.77 13.42 -17.17
CA VAL A 90 -17.03 12.84 -16.73
C VAL A 90 -18.17 13.31 -17.62
N LEU A 91 -19.03 12.38 -18.05
CA LEU A 91 -20.27 12.67 -18.76
C LEU A 91 -21.46 12.38 -17.84
N GLU A 92 -22.23 13.43 -17.53
CA GLU A 92 -23.41 13.38 -16.67
C GLU A 92 -24.68 13.45 -17.52
N ASN A 93 -25.66 12.57 -17.25
CA ASN A 93 -26.98 12.67 -17.84
C ASN A 93 -27.87 13.62 -17.03
N THR A 94 -28.22 14.76 -17.62
CA THR A 94 -29.05 15.80 -16.98
C THR A 94 -30.55 15.62 -17.20
N SER A 95 -30.96 14.54 -17.87
CA SER A 95 -32.37 14.19 -18.02
C SER A 95 -32.90 13.53 -16.75
N GLU A 96 -34.18 13.79 -16.44
CA GLU A 96 -34.91 13.15 -15.34
C GLU A 96 -35.58 11.83 -15.77
N SER A 97 -35.76 11.61 -17.07
CA SER A 97 -36.59 10.51 -17.59
C SER A 97 -36.01 9.75 -18.78
N GLU A 98 -34.96 10.26 -19.43
CA GLU A 98 -34.41 9.66 -20.65
C GLU A 98 -32.96 9.24 -20.46
N ASP A 99 -32.62 8.07 -21.00
CA ASP A 99 -31.25 7.60 -21.08
C ASP A 99 -30.42 8.48 -22.05
N LEU A 100 -29.20 8.80 -21.64
CA LEU A 100 -28.17 9.36 -22.52
C LEU A 100 -27.38 8.20 -23.11
N VAL A 101 -27.48 8.03 -24.44
CA VAL A 101 -26.81 6.95 -25.17
C VAL A 101 -25.73 7.57 -26.05
N PHE A 102 -24.51 7.03 -25.97
CA PHE A 102 -23.41 7.44 -26.81
C PHE A 102 -22.60 6.24 -27.28
N LEU A 103 -21.96 6.39 -28.44
CA LEU A 103 -20.89 5.51 -28.88
C LEU A 103 -19.58 6.16 -28.44
N THR A 104 -18.71 5.41 -27.78
CA THR A 104 -17.33 5.83 -27.56
C THR A 104 -16.37 5.00 -28.42
N VAL A 105 -15.33 5.65 -28.93
CA VAL A 105 -14.22 5.05 -29.67
C VAL A 105 -12.92 5.60 -29.08
N TRP A 106 -12.02 4.72 -28.65
CA TRP A 106 -10.74 5.10 -28.04
C TRP A 106 -9.56 4.38 -28.68
N TRP A 107 -8.41 5.04 -28.73
CA TRP A 107 -7.19 4.48 -29.31
C TRP A 107 -5.93 5.04 -28.65
N GLU A 108 -4.86 4.27 -28.72
CA GLU A 108 -3.53 4.75 -28.38
C GLU A 108 -2.92 5.43 -29.60
N ASP A 109 -2.71 6.74 -29.52
CA ASP A 109 -1.93 7.47 -30.51
C ASP A 109 -0.49 7.63 -30.02
N LEU A 110 0.40 6.73 -30.46
CA LEU A 110 1.83 6.78 -30.14
C LEU A 110 2.51 8.06 -30.67
N ASN A 111 1.95 8.74 -31.67
CA ASN A 111 2.52 9.98 -32.21
C ASN A 111 2.24 11.20 -31.32
N LEU A 112 1.18 11.17 -30.49
CA LEU A 112 0.99 12.19 -29.44
C LEU A 112 2.16 12.19 -28.44
N TRP A 113 2.89 11.08 -28.31
CA TRP A 113 4.06 10.96 -27.44
C TRP A 113 5.33 11.46 -28.13
N ALA A 114 5.43 11.34 -29.45
CA ALA A 114 6.57 11.79 -30.24
C ALA A 114 6.69 13.33 -30.29
N GLY A 115 5.55 14.04 -30.18
CA GLY A 115 5.47 15.50 -30.27
C GLY A 115 5.35 16.24 -28.93
N ARG A 116 5.08 15.55 -27.81
CA ARG A 116 5.20 16.17 -26.48
C ARG A 116 6.69 16.48 -26.29
N LYS A 117 7.06 17.76 -26.42
CA LYS A 117 8.25 18.29 -25.75
C LYS A 117 8.22 17.70 -24.34
N GLU A 118 9.32 17.12 -23.87
CA GLU A 118 9.45 16.73 -22.46
C GLU A 118 8.88 17.89 -21.64
N GLY A 119 7.67 17.73 -21.12
CA GLY A 119 7.04 18.77 -20.32
C GLY A 119 8.04 19.05 -19.20
N ALA A 120 8.32 20.33 -18.94
CA ALA A 120 9.40 20.80 -18.07
C ALA A 120 9.75 19.72 -17.05
N GLN A 121 10.79 18.94 -17.36
CA GLN A 121 11.03 17.69 -16.67
C GLN A 121 11.24 18.10 -15.22
N ALA A 122 10.31 17.72 -14.33
CA ALA A 122 10.38 18.11 -12.93
C ALA A 122 11.81 17.85 -12.47
N GLU A 123 12.45 18.89 -11.93
CA GLU A 123 13.89 18.87 -11.71
C GLU A 123 14.21 17.64 -10.87
N ARG A 124 14.91 16.67 -11.47
CA ARG A 124 15.13 15.39 -10.80
C ARG A 124 16.05 15.65 -9.62
N PRO A 125 15.79 15.05 -8.45
CA PRO A 125 16.69 15.15 -7.32
C PRO A 125 18.09 14.68 -7.75
N ARG A 126 19.13 15.41 -7.35
CA ARG A 126 20.52 15.05 -7.65
C ARG A 126 20.92 13.72 -7.01
N ARG A 127 20.38 13.44 -5.82
CA ARG A 127 20.63 12.24 -5.02
C ARG A 127 19.35 11.69 -4.44
N VAL A 128 19.18 10.37 -4.49
CA VAL A 128 18.00 9.66 -3.98
C VAL A 128 18.43 8.45 -3.16
N MET A 129 17.83 8.29 -1.99
CA MET A 129 17.88 7.05 -1.23
C MET A 129 16.57 6.29 -1.46
N VAL A 130 16.66 5.14 -2.12
CA VAL A 130 15.57 4.18 -2.25
C VAL A 130 15.71 3.19 -1.11
N THR A 131 14.61 2.85 -0.44
CA THR A 131 14.60 1.87 0.63
C THR A 131 13.34 1.01 0.56
N ALA A 132 13.38 -0.12 1.25
CA ALA A 132 12.28 -1.06 1.37
C ALA A 132 12.09 -1.45 2.84
N ALA A 133 10.92 -1.98 3.17
CA ALA A 133 10.67 -2.55 4.48
C ALA A 133 11.72 -3.65 4.76
N PRO A 134 12.49 -3.56 5.87
CA PRO A 134 13.43 -4.60 6.25
C PRO A 134 12.73 -5.95 6.44
N PRO A 135 13.13 -7.03 5.75
CA PRO A 135 12.59 -8.35 6.04
C PRO A 135 13.03 -8.83 7.42
N THR A 136 12.09 -9.33 8.21
CA THR A 136 12.40 -10.08 9.43
C THR A 136 13.07 -11.40 9.04
N PRO A 137 14.27 -11.73 9.58
CA PRO A 137 14.94 -13.00 9.36
C PRO A 137 14.28 -14.10 10.21
N ASN A 138 13.05 -14.46 9.86
CA ASN A 138 12.25 -15.52 10.49
C ASN A 138 11.86 -16.63 9.49
N GLY A 139 12.37 -16.54 8.26
CA GLY A 139 12.14 -17.43 7.12
C GLY A 139 12.75 -16.77 5.87
N ASP A 140 12.83 -17.52 4.76
CA ASP A 140 13.30 -16.95 3.49
C ASP A 140 12.17 -16.18 2.76
N LEU A 141 12.54 -15.38 1.76
CA LEU A 141 11.61 -14.60 0.96
C LEU A 141 10.78 -15.49 0.03
N HIS A 142 9.45 -15.28 0.01
CA HIS A 142 8.58 -15.84 -1.02
C HIS A 142 8.32 -14.84 -2.16
N ILE A 143 7.68 -15.28 -3.23
CA ILE A 143 7.42 -14.45 -4.43
C ILE A 143 6.70 -13.15 -4.08
N GLY A 144 5.72 -13.17 -3.17
CA GLY A 144 5.04 -11.94 -2.73
C GLY A 144 5.98 -10.87 -2.16
N HIS A 145 7.00 -11.27 -1.40
CA HIS A 145 8.03 -10.36 -0.89
C HIS A 145 8.87 -9.79 -2.04
N LEU A 146 9.30 -10.64 -2.98
CA LEU A 146 10.10 -10.21 -4.13
C LEU A 146 9.32 -9.26 -5.04
N SER A 147 8.09 -9.63 -5.41
CA SER A 147 7.25 -8.87 -6.34
C SER A 147 6.76 -7.53 -5.78
N GLY A 148 6.70 -7.41 -4.45
CA GLY A 148 6.24 -6.21 -3.77
C GLY A 148 7.36 -5.16 -3.67
N PRO A 149 7.95 -4.94 -2.48
CA PRO A 149 8.86 -3.84 -2.27
C PRO A 149 10.22 -4.01 -2.97
N TYR A 150 10.74 -5.24 -3.05
CA TYR A 150 12.16 -5.43 -3.39
C TYR A 150 12.47 -5.22 -4.87
N LEU A 151 11.71 -5.87 -5.76
CA LEU A 151 11.85 -5.71 -7.20
C LEU A 151 11.46 -4.29 -7.64
N ALA A 152 10.41 -3.70 -7.06
CA ALA A 152 9.99 -2.34 -7.37
C ALA A 152 11.08 -1.31 -7.02
N GLY A 153 11.72 -1.45 -5.85
CA GLY A 153 12.84 -0.60 -5.46
C GLY A 153 14.06 -0.74 -6.37
N ASP A 154 14.38 -1.96 -6.81
CA ASP A 154 15.49 -2.23 -7.74
C ASP A 154 15.24 -1.59 -9.11
N ILE A 155 14.05 -1.83 -9.70
CA ILE A 155 13.65 -1.24 -10.99
C ILE A 155 13.70 0.29 -10.91
N HIS A 156 13.16 0.88 -9.84
CA HIS A 156 13.16 2.32 -9.67
C HIS A 156 14.58 2.88 -9.55
N THR A 157 15.44 2.23 -8.77
CA THR A 157 16.85 2.66 -8.61
C THR A 157 17.61 2.58 -9.93
N ARG A 158 17.44 1.48 -10.69
CA ARG A 158 18.05 1.34 -12.03
C ARG A 158 17.55 2.42 -12.98
N TYR A 159 16.25 2.71 -12.98
CA TYR A 159 15.68 3.81 -13.76
C TYR A 159 16.31 5.16 -13.40
N LEU A 160 16.43 5.48 -12.11
CA LEU A 160 17.03 6.72 -11.66
C LEU A 160 18.49 6.84 -12.12
N ARG A 161 19.28 5.77 -11.99
CA ARG A 161 20.68 5.71 -12.47
C ARG A 161 20.78 5.92 -13.97
N LEU A 162 19.88 5.32 -14.77
CA LEU A 162 19.80 5.55 -16.22
C LEU A 162 19.40 6.99 -16.60
N ARG A 163 18.90 7.76 -15.64
CA ARG A 163 18.56 9.18 -15.78
C ARG A 163 19.58 10.09 -15.10
N ASP A 164 20.81 9.60 -14.90
CA ASP A 164 21.94 10.32 -14.29
C ASP A 164 21.65 10.85 -12.87
N VAL A 165 20.79 10.16 -12.11
CA VAL A 165 20.53 10.44 -10.69
C VAL A 165 21.45 9.58 -9.82
N ASP A 166 22.07 10.20 -8.80
CA ASP A 166 22.86 9.51 -7.76
C ASP A 166 21.92 8.75 -6.82
N ALA A 167 21.46 7.58 -7.26
CA ALA A 167 20.48 6.76 -6.53
C ALA A 167 21.15 5.57 -5.84
N HIS A 168 20.85 5.40 -4.56
CA HIS A 168 21.31 4.28 -3.73
C HIS A 168 20.12 3.49 -3.20
N TYR A 169 20.15 2.17 -3.39
CA TYR A 169 19.16 1.26 -2.85
C TYR A 169 19.70 0.58 -1.59
N ILE A 170 19.16 0.97 -0.43
CA ILE A 170 19.68 0.57 0.88
C ILE A 170 18.52 0.12 1.75
N PHE A 171 18.64 -1.07 2.35
CA PHE A 171 17.81 -1.53 3.46
C PHE A 171 18.58 -2.60 4.25
N GLY A 172 17.96 -3.22 5.23
CA GLY A 172 18.60 -4.23 6.06
C GLY A 172 17.65 -5.35 6.45
N SER A 173 18.08 -6.23 7.34
CA SER A 173 17.20 -7.17 8.04
C SER A 173 16.64 -6.55 9.32
N ASP A 174 15.49 -7.03 9.78
CA ASP A 174 14.92 -6.68 11.10
C ASP A 174 15.22 -7.76 12.15
N ASP A 175 16.46 -7.77 12.66
CA ASP A 175 16.98 -8.86 13.48
C ASP A 175 16.38 -8.93 14.89
N ASN A 176 15.84 -7.83 15.40
CA ASN A 176 15.54 -7.67 16.83
C ASN A 176 14.14 -8.16 17.25
N GLN A 177 13.32 -8.60 16.29
CA GLN A 177 11.98 -9.11 16.59
C GLN A 177 12.02 -10.43 17.36
N SER A 178 11.01 -10.66 18.21
CA SER A 178 10.89 -11.91 19.00
C SER A 178 10.75 -13.16 18.11
N TYR A 179 10.23 -12.99 16.88
CA TYR A 179 10.12 -14.05 15.87
C TYR A 179 11.49 -14.61 15.47
N VAL A 180 12.53 -13.77 15.41
CA VAL A 180 13.90 -14.19 15.07
C VAL A 180 14.42 -15.16 16.12
N LYS A 181 14.32 -14.79 17.40
CA LYS A 181 14.70 -15.67 18.51
C LYS A 181 13.92 -16.98 18.52
N THR A 182 12.59 -16.92 18.41
CA THR A 182 11.76 -18.14 18.47
C THR A 182 12.04 -19.10 17.33
N ASN A 183 12.33 -18.60 16.12
CA ASN A 183 12.73 -19.45 15.00
C ASN A 183 14.16 -19.96 15.12
N ALA A 184 15.10 -19.15 15.59
CA ALA A 184 16.47 -19.61 15.86
C ALA A 184 16.48 -20.81 16.83
N LEU A 185 15.71 -20.72 17.92
CA LEU A 185 15.58 -21.80 18.89
C LEU A 185 14.98 -23.08 18.28
N ARG A 186 13.99 -22.96 17.38
CA ARG A 186 13.43 -24.11 16.64
C ARG A 186 14.45 -24.77 15.72
N MET A 187 15.43 -24.02 15.24
CA MET A 187 16.54 -24.50 14.42
C MET A 187 17.72 -25.04 15.26
N GLY A 188 17.64 -24.98 16.60
CA GLY A 188 18.73 -25.36 17.50
C GLY A 188 19.89 -24.36 17.53
N LEU A 189 19.62 -23.09 17.18
CA LEU A 189 20.60 -22.01 17.12
C LEU A 189 20.33 -20.97 18.22
N THR A 190 21.36 -20.20 18.59
CA THR A 190 21.18 -18.97 19.36
C THR A 190 20.51 -17.88 18.49
N ALA A 191 19.90 -16.87 19.11
CA ALA A 191 19.25 -15.79 18.36
C ALA A 191 20.19 -15.03 17.40
N PRO A 192 21.42 -14.65 17.78
CA PRO A 192 22.40 -14.07 16.84
C PRO A 192 22.71 -14.99 15.66
N GLU A 193 22.97 -16.28 15.91
CA GLU A 193 23.29 -17.26 14.85
C GLU A 193 22.12 -17.46 13.89
N GLY A 194 20.89 -17.49 14.41
CA GLY A 194 19.68 -17.59 13.60
C GLY A 194 19.44 -16.34 12.75
N ALA A 195 19.60 -15.15 13.34
CA ALA A 195 19.50 -13.88 12.63
C ALA A 195 20.50 -13.81 11.47
N ASP A 196 21.79 -14.10 11.75
CA ASP A 196 22.85 -14.05 10.75
C ASP A 196 22.64 -15.06 9.62
N ARG A 197 22.24 -16.29 9.96
CA ARG A 197 21.97 -17.34 8.98
C ARG A 197 20.80 -16.97 8.07
N LEU A 198 19.66 -16.59 8.64
CA LEU A 198 18.45 -16.29 7.87
C LEU A 198 18.59 -14.99 7.08
N ALA A 199 19.31 -13.99 7.59
CA ALA A 199 19.66 -12.80 6.83
C ALA A 199 20.59 -13.13 5.63
N ALA A 200 21.50 -14.10 5.79
CA ALA A 200 22.34 -14.57 4.69
C ALA A 200 21.52 -15.29 3.60
N ASP A 201 20.54 -16.09 3.98
CA ASP A 201 19.60 -16.76 3.07
C ASP A 201 18.79 -15.71 2.28
N ILE A 202 18.21 -14.71 2.98
CA ILE A 202 17.50 -13.59 2.35
C ILE A 202 18.38 -12.87 1.32
N GLN A 203 19.62 -12.54 1.66
CA GLN A 203 20.55 -11.89 0.73
C GLN A 203 20.90 -12.79 -0.47
N ALA A 204 21.01 -14.10 -0.27
CA ALA A 204 21.24 -15.03 -1.36
C ALA A 204 20.05 -15.05 -2.33
N THR A 205 18.83 -15.04 -1.80
CA THR A 205 17.59 -14.95 -2.59
C THR A 205 17.48 -13.64 -3.37
N LEU A 206 17.79 -12.49 -2.75
CA LEU A 206 17.84 -11.20 -3.43
C LEU A 206 18.87 -11.19 -4.59
N ARG A 207 20.08 -11.72 -4.34
CA ARG A 207 21.11 -11.87 -5.37
C ARG A 207 20.68 -12.79 -6.51
N ALA A 208 20.04 -13.91 -6.20
CA ALA A 208 19.51 -14.83 -7.21
C ALA A 208 18.43 -14.18 -8.08
N ALA A 209 17.62 -13.29 -7.50
CA ALA A 209 16.65 -12.45 -8.21
C ALA A 209 17.26 -11.26 -8.96
N ARG A 210 18.59 -11.08 -8.91
CA ARG A 210 19.34 -9.94 -9.48
C ARG A 210 18.90 -8.58 -8.91
N ILE A 211 18.46 -8.58 -7.65
CA ILE A 211 18.19 -7.38 -6.90
C ILE A 211 19.51 -6.96 -6.26
N GLU A 212 20.03 -5.81 -6.67
CA GLU A 212 21.34 -5.31 -6.26
C GLU A 212 21.18 -4.13 -5.32
N LEU A 213 21.68 -4.29 -4.09
CA LEU A 213 21.67 -3.25 -3.07
C LEU A 213 23.05 -2.61 -3.00
N ASP A 214 23.06 -1.30 -2.74
CA ASP A 214 24.29 -0.58 -2.40
C ASP A 214 24.79 -0.99 -1.03
N GLU A 215 23.87 -1.26 -0.10
CA GLU A 215 24.18 -1.73 1.24
C GLU A 215 23.01 -2.58 1.80
N PHE A 216 23.34 -3.73 2.39
CA PHE A 216 22.42 -4.53 3.19
C PHE A 216 22.82 -4.47 4.66
N VAL A 217 22.12 -3.66 5.44
CA VAL A 217 22.45 -3.47 6.87
C VAL A 217 22.00 -4.68 7.68
N ARG A 218 22.91 -5.29 8.45
CA ARG A 218 22.58 -6.30 9.44
C ARG A 218 22.69 -5.71 10.85
N PRO A 219 21.58 -5.38 11.53
CA PRO A 219 21.60 -4.86 12.90
C PRO A 219 22.54 -5.60 13.84
N ASN A 220 22.52 -6.94 13.83
CA ASN A 220 23.33 -7.78 14.70
C ASN A 220 24.85 -7.65 14.44
N ALA A 221 25.25 -7.35 13.20
CA ALA A 221 26.66 -7.20 12.80
C ALA A 221 27.11 -5.73 12.71
N SER A 222 26.19 -4.77 12.90
CA SER A 222 26.46 -3.35 12.69
C SER A 222 26.94 -2.69 13.99
N PRO A 223 28.17 -2.13 14.02
CA PRO A 223 28.70 -1.49 15.21
C PRO A 223 27.99 -0.17 15.56
N CYS A 224 27.29 0.44 14.60
CA CYS A 224 26.62 1.74 14.80
C CYS A 224 25.12 1.62 15.02
N HIS A 225 24.47 0.49 14.68
CA HIS A 225 23.02 0.36 14.76
C HIS A 225 22.49 0.56 16.18
N VAL A 226 23.03 -0.20 17.15
CA VAL A 226 22.63 -0.08 18.57
C VAL A 226 22.86 1.34 19.11
N PRO A 227 24.05 1.96 18.96
CA PRO A 227 24.26 3.35 19.37
C PRO A 227 23.27 4.35 18.77
N ILE A 228 22.95 4.24 17.48
CA ILE A 228 22.02 5.16 16.79
C ILE A 228 20.61 5.03 17.37
N VAL A 229 20.12 3.79 17.54
CA VAL A 229 18.78 3.56 18.09
C VAL A 229 18.69 4.02 19.54
N GLN A 230 19.71 3.71 20.36
CA GLN A 230 19.77 4.16 21.75
C GLN A 230 19.84 5.68 21.86
N GLU A 231 20.60 6.36 20.99
CA GLU A 231 20.64 7.82 20.96
C GLU A 231 19.28 8.42 20.60
N PHE A 232 18.61 7.88 19.58
CA PHE A 232 17.27 8.31 19.17
C PHE A 232 16.24 8.13 20.30
N PHE A 233 16.23 6.94 20.92
CA PHE A 233 15.36 6.63 22.04
C PHE A 233 15.61 7.55 23.24
N ARG A 234 16.89 7.70 23.64
CA ARG A 234 17.29 8.56 24.75
C ARG A 234 16.89 10.01 24.52
N ARG A 235 17.01 10.51 23.29
CA ARG A 235 16.56 11.87 22.94
C ARG A 235 15.06 12.06 23.18
N LEU A 236 14.23 11.09 22.82
CA LEU A 236 12.79 11.14 23.09
C LEU A 236 12.50 11.07 24.59
N TYR A 237 13.21 10.19 25.31
CA TYR A 237 13.08 10.04 26.76
C TYR A 237 13.46 11.32 27.51
N ASP A 238 14.65 11.86 27.26
CA ASP A 238 15.19 13.06 27.92
C ASP A 238 14.35 14.31 27.66
N GLN A 239 13.67 14.36 26.50
CA GLN A 239 12.73 15.43 26.15
C GLN A 239 11.33 15.24 26.73
N GLY A 240 11.10 14.20 27.54
CA GLY A 240 9.79 13.90 28.12
C GLY A 240 8.74 13.53 27.07
N ARG A 241 9.16 13.02 25.90
CA ARG A 241 8.25 12.60 24.82
C ARG A 241 7.72 11.18 25.02
N LEU A 242 8.26 10.44 25.98
CA LEU A 242 7.83 9.09 26.34
C LEU A 242 7.16 9.09 27.72
N GLU A 243 6.14 8.27 27.88
CA GLU A 243 5.35 8.18 29.12
C GLU A 243 5.47 6.79 29.74
N ALA A 244 5.83 6.73 31.02
CA ALA A 244 5.76 5.49 31.77
C ALA A 244 4.30 5.22 32.16
N ARG A 245 3.77 4.06 31.77
CA ARG A 245 2.42 3.63 32.11
C ARG A 245 2.48 2.22 32.67
N GLU A 246 1.85 2.00 33.82
CA GLU A 246 1.62 0.66 34.36
C GLU A 246 0.25 0.19 33.92
N GLU A 247 0.22 -0.89 33.13
CA GLU A 247 -1.01 -1.42 32.55
C GLU A 247 -1.05 -2.95 32.70
N PRO A 248 -2.25 -3.55 32.74
CA PRO A 248 -2.41 -5.00 32.62
C PRO A 248 -1.76 -5.49 31.31
N SER A 249 -0.84 -6.45 31.42
CA SER A 249 -0.16 -7.07 30.28
C SER A 249 -0.32 -8.59 30.33
N PRO A 250 -0.42 -9.27 29.17
CA PRO A 250 -0.53 -10.72 29.10
C PRO A 250 0.68 -11.42 29.73
N TRP A 251 0.43 -12.29 30.70
CA TRP A 251 1.42 -13.09 31.42
C TRP A 251 1.06 -14.58 31.32
N CYS A 252 2.01 -15.41 30.90
CA CYS A 252 1.84 -16.85 30.97
C CYS A 252 2.39 -17.38 32.30
N GLU A 253 1.51 -17.95 33.12
CA GLU A 253 1.90 -18.59 34.39
C GLU A 253 2.78 -19.84 34.18
N THR A 254 2.54 -20.60 33.10
CA THR A 254 3.30 -21.82 32.83
C THR A 254 4.70 -21.55 32.28
N CYS A 255 4.84 -20.54 31.42
CA CYS A 255 6.12 -20.17 30.80
C CYS A 255 6.84 -19.04 31.54
N GLU A 256 6.25 -18.56 32.65
CA GLU A 256 6.75 -17.51 33.53
C GLU A 256 7.29 -16.29 32.77
N ARG A 257 6.48 -15.74 31.86
CA ARG A 257 6.86 -14.58 31.04
C ARG A 257 5.68 -13.74 30.60
N TYR A 258 5.95 -12.46 30.33
CA TYR A 258 5.04 -11.64 29.56
C TYR A 258 5.02 -12.09 28.11
N LEU A 259 3.87 -11.98 27.46
CA LEU A 259 3.66 -12.43 26.10
C LEU A 259 3.48 -11.24 25.16
N TYR A 260 4.38 -11.15 24.18
CA TYR A 260 4.35 -10.17 23.11
C TYR A 260 4.68 -10.88 21.79
N GLU A 261 4.16 -10.37 20.68
CA GLU A 261 4.50 -10.82 19.32
C GLU A 261 4.51 -12.36 19.18
N ALA A 262 5.68 -12.98 18.97
CA ALA A 262 5.83 -14.41 18.72
C ALA A 262 5.33 -15.31 19.86
N TYR A 263 5.13 -14.76 21.06
CA TYR A 263 4.71 -15.50 22.26
C TYR A 263 3.19 -15.52 22.49
N ILE A 264 2.43 -14.74 21.74
CA ILE A 264 0.97 -14.64 21.86
C ILE A 264 0.29 -14.77 20.50
N ARG A 265 -0.90 -15.36 20.47
CA ARG A 265 -1.79 -15.31 19.31
C ARG A 265 -3.22 -15.20 19.78
N GLY A 266 -4.06 -14.57 19.00
CA GLY A 266 -5.49 -14.47 19.23
C GLY A 266 -6.20 -13.98 17.98
N ARG A 267 -7.35 -13.33 18.18
CA ARG A 267 -8.09 -12.66 17.11
C ARG A 267 -8.02 -11.15 17.26
N CYS A 268 -7.92 -10.47 16.13
CA CYS A 268 -7.95 -9.02 16.02
C CYS A 268 -9.23 -8.48 16.65
N PRO A 269 -9.15 -7.50 17.56
CA PRO A 269 -10.34 -6.92 18.21
C PRO A 269 -11.24 -6.15 17.23
N HIS A 270 -10.72 -5.77 16.06
CA HIS A 270 -11.44 -4.95 15.08
C HIS A 270 -12.19 -5.78 14.04
N CYS A 271 -11.61 -6.86 13.54
CA CYS A 271 -12.18 -7.65 12.43
C CYS A 271 -12.30 -9.16 12.71
N GLY A 272 -11.76 -9.64 13.84
CA GLY A 272 -11.81 -11.05 14.22
C GLY A 272 -10.82 -11.97 13.48
N SER A 273 -10.04 -11.46 12.52
CA SER A 273 -8.99 -12.25 11.85
C SER A 273 -7.87 -12.65 12.82
N PRO A 274 -7.09 -13.72 12.55
CA PRO A 274 -5.93 -14.06 13.36
C PRO A 274 -4.95 -12.89 13.52
N SER A 275 -4.43 -12.68 14.73
CA SER A 275 -3.48 -11.58 15.00
C SER A 275 -2.53 -11.90 16.17
N GLY A 276 -1.37 -11.26 16.16
CA GLY A 276 -0.30 -11.40 17.15
C GLY A 276 -0.08 -10.20 18.08
N GLY A 277 -0.94 -9.17 18.02
CA GLY A 277 -0.88 -8.06 18.98
C GLY A 277 0.12 -6.95 18.60
N ASN A 278 0.01 -6.42 17.38
CA ASN A 278 0.76 -5.26 16.90
C ASN A 278 -0.03 -4.56 15.78
N CYS A 279 -0.05 -5.14 14.58
CA CYS A 279 -0.88 -4.69 13.46
C CYS A 279 -1.59 -5.90 12.86
N CYS A 280 -2.88 -5.78 12.56
CA CYS A 280 -3.62 -6.83 11.87
C CYS A 280 -3.31 -6.80 10.37
N GLU A 281 -2.80 -7.90 9.83
CA GLU A 281 -2.45 -8.02 8.41
C GLU A 281 -3.66 -7.95 7.48
N ASP A 282 -4.84 -8.38 7.94
CA ASP A 282 -6.07 -8.33 7.14
C ASP A 282 -6.70 -6.93 7.04
N CYS A 283 -6.85 -6.23 8.16
CA CYS A 283 -7.55 -4.94 8.20
C CYS A 283 -6.62 -3.72 8.29
N GLY A 284 -5.33 -3.94 8.53
CA GLY A 284 -4.30 -2.91 8.65
C GLY A 284 -4.41 -2.03 9.90
N ARG A 285 -5.28 -2.37 10.86
CA ARG A 285 -5.43 -1.61 12.10
C ARG A 285 -4.42 -2.08 13.16
N PRO A 286 -3.76 -1.16 13.88
CA PRO A 286 -2.98 -1.52 15.05
C PRO A 286 -3.84 -2.12 16.17
N ASN A 287 -3.23 -2.97 16.98
CA ASN A 287 -3.78 -3.55 18.20
C ASN A 287 -2.64 -3.85 19.19
N ASP A 288 -2.91 -3.84 20.50
CA ASP A 288 -1.96 -4.35 21.50
C ASP A 288 -2.27 -5.84 21.78
N CYS A 289 -1.26 -6.57 22.25
CA CYS A 289 -1.36 -7.94 22.76
C CYS A 289 -2.45 -8.10 23.83
N VAL A 290 -2.69 -7.07 24.66
CA VAL A 290 -3.76 -7.08 25.68
C VAL A 290 -5.18 -7.04 25.08
N ASP A 291 -5.34 -6.48 23.89
CA ASP A 291 -6.64 -6.33 23.22
C ASP A 291 -7.07 -7.59 22.45
N LEU A 292 -6.18 -8.57 22.33
CA LEU A 292 -6.45 -9.77 21.54
C LEU A 292 -7.59 -10.59 22.14
N VAL A 293 -8.55 -10.94 21.29
CA VAL A 293 -9.68 -11.80 21.67
C VAL A 293 -9.25 -13.26 21.65
N ASP A 294 -9.62 -14.02 22.66
CA ASP A 294 -9.23 -15.43 22.86
C ASP A 294 -7.71 -15.64 22.74
N ALA A 295 -6.95 -14.74 23.37
CA ALA A 295 -5.51 -14.80 23.40
C ALA A 295 -5.02 -16.10 24.08
N VAL A 296 -4.00 -16.72 23.49
CA VAL A 296 -3.31 -17.89 24.05
C VAL A 296 -1.82 -17.75 23.88
N CYS A 297 -1.06 -18.33 24.82
CA CYS A 297 0.37 -18.48 24.68
C CYS A 297 0.71 -19.40 23.51
N THR A 298 1.57 -18.96 22.59
CA THR A 298 1.98 -19.78 21.43
C THR A 298 2.82 -20.99 21.82
N GLN A 299 3.45 -20.97 23.00
CA GLN A 299 4.33 -22.02 23.48
C GLN A 299 3.58 -23.16 24.19
N CYS A 300 2.71 -22.84 25.16
CA CYS A 300 1.99 -23.85 25.95
C CYS A 300 0.50 -23.98 25.61
N GLY A 301 -0.08 -23.05 24.84
CA GLY A 301 -1.49 -23.04 24.47
C GLY A 301 -2.45 -22.54 25.55
N ASN A 302 -1.97 -22.26 26.76
CA ASN A 302 -2.81 -21.78 27.86
C ASN A 302 -3.20 -20.30 27.66
N PRO A 303 -4.39 -19.89 28.14
CA PRO A 303 -4.77 -18.47 28.17
C PRO A 303 -3.86 -17.69 29.12
N PRO A 304 -3.46 -16.46 28.77
CA PRO A 304 -2.65 -15.62 29.65
C PRO A 304 -3.47 -15.06 30.81
N ALA A 305 -2.83 -14.94 31.98
CA ALA A 305 -3.29 -14.06 33.05
C ALA A 305 -2.95 -12.61 32.70
N GLN A 306 -3.55 -11.66 33.42
CA GLN A 306 -3.20 -10.24 33.31
C GLN A 306 -2.36 -9.85 34.53
N ARG A 307 -1.16 -9.30 34.29
CA ARG A 307 -0.30 -8.77 35.36
C ARG A 307 0.10 -7.34 35.07
N PRO A 308 0.19 -6.46 36.09
CA PRO A 308 0.71 -5.11 35.91
C PRO A 308 2.12 -5.15 35.32
N PHE A 309 2.41 -4.28 34.37
CA PHE A 309 3.74 -4.08 33.83
C PHE A 309 3.92 -2.64 33.37
N THR A 310 5.05 -2.02 33.76
CA THR A 310 5.37 -0.66 33.36
C THR A 310 6.12 -0.66 32.03
N ARG A 311 5.56 0.02 31.02
CA ARG A 311 6.19 0.26 29.71
C ARG A 311 6.36 1.74 29.46
N LEU A 312 7.33 2.11 28.63
CA LEU A 312 7.40 3.43 28.03
C LEU A 312 6.54 3.45 26.76
N TRP A 313 5.76 4.52 26.63
CA TRP A 313 4.82 4.73 25.53
C TRP A 313 5.14 6.02 24.79
N PHE A 314 5.08 5.95 23.47
CA PHE A 314 5.07 7.13 22.61
C PHE A 314 3.62 7.56 22.36
N PRO A 315 3.20 8.76 22.81
CA PRO A 315 1.82 9.22 22.70
C PRO A 315 1.51 9.71 21.28
N LEU A 316 1.52 8.80 20.31
CA LEU A 316 1.34 9.08 18.88
C LEU A 316 0.03 9.84 18.59
N SER A 317 -1.01 9.59 19.39
CA SER A 317 -2.28 10.31 19.32
C SER A 317 -2.14 11.83 19.34
N ARG A 318 -1.14 12.36 20.05
CA ARG A 318 -0.87 13.81 20.16
C ARG A 318 -0.33 14.44 18.86
N TYR A 319 0.23 13.62 17.97
CA TYR A 319 0.84 14.06 16.72
C TYR A 319 -0.11 13.92 15.51
N ALA A 320 -1.38 13.59 15.73
CA ALA A 320 -2.37 13.40 14.68
C ALA A 320 -2.53 14.62 13.75
N GLY A 321 -2.43 15.85 14.30
CA GLY A 321 -2.48 17.09 13.51
C GLY A 321 -1.26 17.25 12.61
N GLU A 322 -0.05 17.14 13.18
CA GLU A 322 1.22 17.25 12.46
C GLU A 322 1.34 16.18 11.36
N LEU A 323 0.90 14.95 11.64
CA LEU A 323 0.88 13.86 10.66
C LEU A 323 -0.08 14.14 9.51
N ARG A 324 -1.26 14.72 9.80
CA ARG A 324 -2.21 15.12 8.74
C ARG A 324 -1.59 16.15 7.81
N GLU A 325 -1.03 17.22 8.37
CA GLU A 325 -0.36 18.27 7.61
C GLU A 325 0.80 17.71 6.76
N TYR A 326 1.61 16.82 7.35
CA TYR A 326 2.68 16.16 6.63
C TYR A 326 2.17 15.31 5.46
N TRP A 327 1.12 14.51 5.67
CA TRP A 327 0.56 13.62 4.64
C TRP A 327 -0.13 14.35 3.48
N GLU A 328 -0.63 15.55 3.73
CA GLU A 328 -1.13 16.44 2.68
C GLU A 328 0.01 16.97 1.79
N SER A 329 1.21 17.12 2.34
CA SER A 329 2.38 17.65 1.61
C SER A 329 3.17 16.61 0.80
N VAL A 330 3.03 15.31 1.11
CA VAL A 330 3.82 14.25 0.47
C VAL A 330 3.06 13.49 -0.62
N ALA A 331 3.81 13.10 -1.66
CA ALA A 331 3.29 12.18 -2.67
C ALA A 331 3.10 10.79 -2.06
N MET A 332 1.91 10.22 -2.27
CA MET A 332 1.54 8.88 -1.81
C MET A 332 0.74 8.16 -2.88
N SER A 333 0.82 6.83 -2.91
CA SER A 333 -0.12 6.04 -3.70
C SER A 333 -1.55 6.21 -3.15
N PRO A 334 -2.60 6.08 -3.98
CA PRO A 334 -3.99 6.20 -3.51
C PRO A 334 -4.33 5.21 -2.39
N ASN A 335 -3.79 3.99 -2.45
CA ASN A 335 -4.01 2.96 -1.44
C ASN A 335 -3.38 3.34 -0.10
N LEU A 336 -2.15 3.85 -0.11
CA LEU A 336 -1.47 4.30 1.11
C LEU A 336 -2.18 5.50 1.71
N ARG A 337 -2.57 6.50 0.89
CA ARG A 337 -3.34 7.66 1.34
C ARG A 337 -4.65 7.24 2.01
N SER A 338 -5.39 6.33 1.38
CA SER A 338 -6.63 5.81 1.94
C SER A 338 -6.39 5.03 3.26
N LEU A 339 -5.30 4.27 3.38
CA LEU A 339 -4.93 3.62 4.65
C LEU A 339 -4.66 4.65 5.75
N CYS A 340 -3.80 5.64 5.47
CA CYS A 340 -3.46 6.71 6.41
C CYS A 340 -4.70 7.48 6.88
N GLU A 341 -5.58 7.87 5.96
CA GLU A 341 -6.83 8.57 6.29
C GLU A 341 -7.76 7.71 7.16
N ARG A 342 -7.93 6.42 6.85
CA ARG A 342 -8.75 5.50 7.65
C ARG A 342 -8.19 5.30 9.06
N VAL A 343 -6.87 5.11 9.18
CA VAL A 343 -6.20 4.92 10.48
C VAL A 343 -6.29 6.19 11.33
N LEU A 344 -6.10 7.36 10.73
CA LEU A 344 -6.24 8.64 11.42
C LEU A 344 -7.68 8.92 11.85
N ALA A 345 -8.67 8.62 11.00
CA ALA A 345 -10.08 8.79 11.32
C ALA A 345 -10.56 7.86 12.46
N ALA A 346 -9.94 6.69 12.61
CA ALA A 346 -10.21 5.77 13.71
C ALA A 346 -9.58 6.21 15.06
N GLY A 347 -8.72 7.23 15.04
CA GLY A 347 -7.91 7.64 16.18
C GLY A 347 -6.57 6.90 16.21
N LEU A 348 -5.46 7.65 16.24
CA LEU A 348 -4.13 7.06 16.33
C LEU A 348 -3.92 6.48 17.75
N PRO A 349 -3.50 5.21 17.86
CA PRO A 349 -3.18 4.62 19.16
C PRO A 349 -1.83 5.14 19.64
N ASP A 350 -1.65 5.22 20.95
CA ASP A 350 -0.30 5.36 21.51
C ASP A 350 0.46 4.05 21.32
N LEU A 351 1.78 4.12 21.20
CA LEU A 351 2.63 2.97 20.88
C LEU A 351 3.52 2.61 22.07
N ALA A 352 3.47 1.35 22.51
CA ALA A 352 4.47 0.83 23.43
C ALA A 352 5.82 0.76 22.71
N VAL A 353 6.87 1.31 23.31
CA VAL A 353 8.24 1.36 22.72
C VAL A 353 9.28 0.58 23.53
N THR A 354 8.84 -0.12 24.57
CA THR A 354 9.69 -1.00 25.39
C THR A 354 8.95 -2.31 25.69
N HIS A 355 9.67 -3.42 25.60
CA HIS A 355 9.16 -4.76 25.92
C HIS A 355 10.17 -5.52 26.77
N VAL A 356 9.70 -6.45 27.62
CA VAL A 356 10.59 -7.36 28.33
C VAL A 356 11.10 -8.41 27.36
N THR A 357 12.41 -8.43 27.14
CA THR A 357 13.06 -9.41 26.27
C THR A 357 14.52 -9.58 26.69
N ASP A 358 15.07 -10.75 26.39
CA ASP A 358 16.49 -11.11 26.45
C ASP A 358 17.13 -11.09 25.04
N TRP A 359 16.38 -10.66 24.01
CA TRP A 359 16.81 -10.48 22.63
C TRP A 359 16.30 -9.16 22.08
N GLY A 360 17.20 -8.32 21.59
CA GLY A 360 16.90 -6.99 21.06
C GLY A 360 17.92 -5.95 21.51
N ILE A 361 17.53 -4.69 21.39
CA ILE A 361 18.38 -3.55 21.76
C ILE A 361 18.17 -3.23 23.26
N PRO A 362 19.24 -3.19 24.07
CA PRO A 362 19.15 -2.97 25.51
C PRO A 362 18.86 -1.52 25.91
#